data_AF-A0A166DKF6-F1
#
_entry.id   AF-A0A166DKF6-F1
#
_cell.length_a   1.000
_cell.length_b   1.000
_cell.length_c   1.000
_cell.angle_alpha   90.00
_cell.angle_beta   90.00
_cell.angle_gamma   90.00
#
_symmetry.space_group_name_H-M   'P 1'
#
loop_
_entity.id
_entity.type
_entity.pdbx_description
1 polymer ?
#
loop_
_entity_poly.entity_id
_entity_poly.type
_entity_poly.pdbx_seq_one_letter_code
_entity_poly.pdbx_strand_id
1 'polypeptide(L)'
;MEPSIPASNNMEETSGPLTLLSLPAEVIGGILEVCALLEPPRQRSLGFIRLGHVCGKLRQILLDLPTLWASSAFQLSNSSADEEIIRRAQNAPLVIDLLRPPYYQAMPVIFRSQPLSKSFLQRIGNNLSRAQTICFPPIVPSKYLTTLANKDYPFLRTLKIVSDRDHAHSPTHISLASAPLLRHMTMNNCVVSCDYSTLQSLNVRFQGHQDILLPPGPGVFDGRALLESVRLATNLRQLTITGFLFKGVVAPAPISLPQLVDLHIGAPYDFCASLWDAISIPPTVRLAMYVDDCIRESWLFPRLTDAEVQERVRFMGAVAHQFARPDAHRPNGIRLDCQTTRLFVTVEDKGAIMRKLRDPFSKDHGFVLDVRMAQLDRLLDMTVAAPLALLEQIPRQVSLSYPITFELFKLGRYSTAHWRQSLIHLDSVHTLVLDEFPPRDELWDTICPNPPSAPTDVVIFPQLKTIHFAVGRSPQSNDRAMFATENDSDQEDAMPELESVTGITDEMGDFLQGEDRMHARFGYESGGGGGNDGNVEVGDNAEPGVLDSHGTGSDAPASRTSPWRNFVEGLKRRAEQGLGVKRVVFSPHWRMSLGEGLMLLLKRDIQAVVPEVVEIRSSLAEGQ
;
A
#
# COMPACT_ATOMS: atom_id res chain seq x y z
N MET A 1 17.25 11.93 -69.34
CA MET A 1 15.83 12.00 -68.93
C MET A 1 15.78 11.59 -67.47
N GLU A 2 15.92 12.57 -66.59
CA GLU A 2 15.76 12.42 -65.14
C GLU A 2 14.42 13.05 -64.72
N PRO A 3 13.66 12.46 -63.79
CA PRO A 3 12.39 13.01 -63.36
C PRO A 3 12.60 14.08 -62.28
N SER A 4 12.00 15.25 -62.50
CA SER A 4 11.98 16.40 -61.59
C SER A 4 11.14 16.12 -60.34
N ILE A 5 11.76 16.27 -59.16
CA ILE A 5 11.11 16.22 -57.86
C ILE A 5 10.39 17.57 -57.61
N PRO A 6 9.09 17.60 -57.30
CA PRO A 6 8.39 18.84 -57.01
C PRO A 6 8.78 19.37 -55.62
N ALA A 7 9.02 20.69 -55.57
CA ALA A 7 9.39 21.42 -54.37
C ALA A 7 8.36 21.25 -53.24
N SER A 8 8.85 20.80 -52.09
CA SER A 8 8.14 20.74 -50.81
C SER A 8 7.82 22.16 -50.34
N ASN A 9 6.56 22.56 -50.49
CA ASN A 9 6.03 23.78 -49.88
C ASN A 9 6.01 23.61 -48.36
N ASN A 10 6.76 24.48 -47.67
CA ASN A 10 6.68 24.72 -46.25
C ASN A 10 5.28 25.23 -45.89
N MET A 11 4.38 24.33 -45.48
CA MET A 11 3.21 24.71 -44.69
C MET A 11 3.68 24.87 -43.24
N GLU A 12 4.11 26.09 -42.89
CA GLU A 12 4.01 26.56 -41.50
C GLU A 12 2.51 26.62 -41.17
N GLU A 13 1.95 25.49 -40.75
CA GLU A 13 0.67 25.46 -40.04
C GLU A 13 0.87 26.23 -38.73
N THR A 14 0.53 27.52 -38.75
CA THR A 14 0.32 28.30 -37.54
C THR A 14 -0.89 27.71 -36.82
N SER A 15 -0.66 26.67 -36.01
CA SER A 15 -1.67 26.09 -35.14
C SER A 15 -2.05 27.15 -34.10
N GLY A 16 -3.04 27.97 -34.42
CA GLY A 16 -3.65 28.87 -33.46
C GLY A 16 -4.10 28.09 -32.23
N PRO A 17 -4.18 28.73 -31.05
CA PRO A 17 -4.57 28.04 -29.82
C PRO A 17 -5.92 27.35 -30.02
N LEU A 18 -5.93 26.02 -29.81
CA LEU A 18 -7.15 25.22 -29.86
C LEU A 18 -8.13 25.76 -28.82
N THR A 19 -9.23 26.36 -29.27
CA THR A 19 -10.26 26.86 -28.37
C THR A 19 -11.14 25.70 -27.88
N LEU A 20 -11.44 25.64 -26.58
CA LEU A 20 -12.34 24.61 -26.03
C LEU A 20 -13.68 24.53 -26.80
N LEU A 21 -14.20 25.68 -27.23
CA LEU A 21 -15.48 25.77 -27.94
C LEU A 21 -15.41 25.32 -29.40
N SER A 22 -14.23 25.16 -30.00
CA SER A 22 -14.10 24.57 -31.34
C SER A 22 -14.05 23.05 -31.31
N LEU A 23 -13.98 22.43 -30.14
CA LEU A 23 -14.00 20.97 -30.02
C LEU A 23 -15.41 20.41 -30.35
N PRO A 24 -15.48 19.16 -30.86
CA PRO A 24 -16.74 18.43 -31.00
C PRO A 24 -17.47 18.28 -29.67
N ALA A 25 -18.80 18.21 -29.72
CA ALA A 25 -19.63 18.14 -28.51
C ALA A 25 -19.32 16.90 -27.66
N GLU A 26 -18.91 15.80 -28.28
CA GLU A 26 -18.52 14.55 -27.65
C GLU A 26 -17.23 14.71 -26.84
N VAL A 27 -16.25 15.44 -27.37
CA VAL A 27 -14.98 15.73 -26.69
C VAL A 27 -15.23 16.65 -25.50
N ILE A 28 -16.04 17.69 -25.69
CA ILE A 28 -16.47 18.57 -24.60
C ILE A 28 -17.22 17.77 -23.54
N GLY A 29 -18.10 16.85 -23.95
CA GLY A 29 -18.83 15.96 -23.05
C GLY A 29 -17.89 15.12 -22.20
N GLY A 30 -16.87 14.50 -22.80
CA GLY A 30 -15.84 13.76 -22.05
C GLY A 30 -15.08 14.64 -21.06
N ILE A 31 -14.74 15.88 -21.43
CA ILE A 31 -14.11 16.85 -20.49
C ILE A 31 -15.06 17.17 -19.34
N LEU A 32 -16.35 17.42 -19.62
CA LEU A 32 -17.36 17.71 -18.59
C LEU A 32 -17.56 16.53 -17.64
N GLU A 33 -17.50 15.29 -18.12
CA GLU A 33 -17.54 14.08 -17.28
C GLU A 33 -16.35 14.02 -16.31
N VAL A 34 -15.14 14.31 -16.79
CA VAL A 34 -13.95 14.42 -15.92
C VAL A 34 -14.14 15.55 -14.89
N CYS A 35 -14.62 16.72 -15.31
CA CYS A 35 -14.89 17.82 -14.40
C CYS A 35 -15.97 17.46 -13.35
N ALA A 36 -17.01 16.72 -13.70
CA ALA A 36 -18.04 16.28 -12.75
C ALA A 36 -17.51 15.26 -11.73
N LEU A 37 -16.54 14.43 -12.12
CA LEU A 37 -15.86 13.53 -11.20
C LEU A 37 -15.00 14.31 -10.19
N LEU A 38 -14.24 15.31 -10.66
CA LEU A 38 -13.35 16.13 -9.83
C LEU A 38 -14.12 17.13 -8.95
N GLU A 39 -15.18 17.72 -9.50
CA GLU A 39 -15.98 18.76 -8.85
C GLU A 39 -17.49 18.43 -8.86
N PRO A 40 -17.92 17.41 -8.09
CA PRO A 40 -19.34 17.12 -7.92
C PRO A 40 -20.07 18.30 -7.25
N PRO A 41 -21.38 18.50 -7.53
CA PRO A 41 -22.18 19.50 -6.85
C PRO A 41 -22.29 19.18 -5.36
N ARG A 42 -22.13 20.20 -4.52
CA ARG A 42 -22.18 20.13 -3.04
C ARG A 42 -23.15 21.19 -2.52
N GLN A 43 -23.51 21.10 -1.23
CA GLN A 43 -24.47 22.03 -0.62
C GLN A 43 -24.10 23.52 -0.78
N ARG A 44 -22.80 23.85 -0.87
CA ARG A 44 -22.28 25.22 -1.03
C ARG A 44 -21.56 25.46 -2.36
N SER A 45 -21.55 24.50 -3.27
CA SER A 45 -20.86 24.61 -4.55
C SER A 45 -21.67 23.96 -5.65
N LEU A 46 -21.86 24.68 -6.77
CA LEU A 46 -22.50 24.13 -7.96
C LEU A 46 -21.65 23.04 -8.63
N GLY A 47 -20.36 22.91 -8.27
CA GLY A 47 -19.45 21.97 -8.92
C GLY A 47 -19.40 22.19 -10.43
N PHE A 48 -19.36 21.11 -11.21
CA PHE A 48 -19.35 21.15 -12.68
C PHE A 48 -20.54 21.90 -13.30
N ILE A 49 -21.67 22.08 -12.59
CA ILE A 49 -22.83 22.83 -13.10
C ILE A 49 -22.43 24.27 -13.43
N ARG A 50 -21.43 24.84 -12.73
CA ARG A 50 -20.88 26.17 -13.01
C ARG A 50 -20.31 26.30 -14.42
N LEU A 51 -19.86 25.21 -15.05
CA LEU A 51 -19.36 25.20 -16.43
C LEU A 51 -20.45 25.56 -17.43
N GLY A 52 -21.72 25.26 -17.12
CA GLY A 52 -22.87 25.72 -17.89
C GLY A 52 -23.14 27.22 -17.79
N HIS A 53 -22.47 27.95 -16.89
CA HIS A 53 -22.57 29.41 -16.78
C HIS A 53 -21.53 30.14 -17.63
N VAL A 54 -20.53 29.44 -18.16
CA VAL A 54 -19.47 30.03 -19.00
C VAL A 54 -20.04 30.49 -20.35
N CYS A 55 -20.79 29.62 -21.04
CA CYS A 55 -21.46 29.98 -22.28
C CYS A 55 -22.67 29.08 -22.59
N GLY A 56 -23.53 29.52 -23.50
CA GLY A 56 -24.73 28.77 -23.91
C GLY A 56 -24.43 27.41 -24.55
N LYS A 57 -23.32 27.27 -25.29
CA LYS A 57 -22.93 25.99 -25.92
C LYS A 57 -22.61 24.93 -24.86
N LEU A 58 -21.78 25.27 -23.86
CA LEU A 58 -21.46 24.35 -22.75
C LEU A 58 -22.70 24.02 -21.94
N ARG A 59 -23.59 25.00 -21.70
CA ARG A 59 -24.86 24.76 -21.03
C ARG A 59 -25.71 23.74 -21.78
N GLN A 60 -25.85 23.89 -23.09
CA GLN A 60 -26.65 22.97 -23.90
C GLN A 60 -26.08 21.56 -23.86
N ILE A 61 -24.77 21.41 -24.09
CA ILE A 61 -24.08 20.12 -24.01
C ILE A 61 -24.29 19.48 -22.62
N LEU A 62 -24.08 20.23 -21.54
CA LEU A 62 -24.27 19.75 -20.18
C LEU A 62 -25.72 19.30 -19.91
N LEU A 63 -26.72 20.03 -20.42
CA LEU A 63 -28.14 19.65 -20.31
C LEU A 63 -28.48 18.38 -21.10
N ASP A 64 -27.77 18.12 -22.20
CA ASP A 64 -28.00 16.98 -23.10
C ASP A 64 -27.22 15.72 -22.69
N LEU A 65 -26.56 15.70 -21.52
CA LEU A 65 -25.80 14.56 -21.00
C LEU A 65 -26.47 13.90 -19.77
N PRO A 66 -27.50 13.04 -19.94
CA PRO A 66 -28.18 12.39 -18.82
C PRO A 66 -27.26 11.58 -17.89
N THR A 67 -26.21 10.95 -18.43
CA THR A 67 -25.22 10.18 -17.65
C THR A 67 -24.49 11.05 -16.63
N LEU A 68 -24.16 12.28 -17.02
CA LEU A 68 -23.53 13.27 -16.15
C LEU A 68 -24.41 13.59 -14.94
N TRP A 69 -25.69 13.90 -15.18
CA TRP A 69 -26.67 14.16 -14.11
C TRP A 69 -26.91 12.93 -13.23
N ALA A 70 -26.94 11.74 -13.83
CA ALA A 70 -27.11 10.48 -13.12
C ALA A 70 -25.97 10.17 -12.14
N SER A 71 -24.74 10.56 -12.50
CA SER A 71 -23.55 10.41 -11.65
C SER A 71 -23.56 11.29 -10.40
N SER A 72 -24.38 12.35 -10.41
CA SER A 72 -24.51 13.32 -9.32
C SER A 72 -25.83 13.23 -8.56
N ALA A 73 -26.64 12.20 -8.82
CA ALA A 73 -27.89 11.98 -8.11
C ALA A 73 -27.63 11.81 -6.60
N PHE A 74 -28.48 12.42 -5.77
CA PHE A 74 -28.40 12.35 -4.31
C PHE A 74 -27.11 12.91 -3.69
N GLN A 75 -26.39 13.81 -4.39
CA GLN A 75 -25.23 14.49 -3.82
C GLN A 75 -25.61 15.80 -3.10
N LEU A 76 -26.83 16.30 -3.31
CA LEU A 76 -27.31 17.53 -2.70
C LEU A 76 -28.30 17.22 -1.57
N SER A 77 -28.09 17.81 -0.39
CA SER A 77 -29.05 17.64 0.72
C SER A 77 -30.42 18.31 0.49
N ASN A 78 -30.55 19.13 -0.56
CA ASN A 78 -31.79 19.81 -0.93
C ASN A 78 -32.66 18.92 -1.82
N SER A 79 -33.87 18.59 -1.34
CA SER A 79 -34.81 17.72 -2.05
C SER A 79 -35.20 18.19 -3.44
N SER A 80 -35.40 19.49 -3.62
CA SER A 80 -35.82 20.05 -4.91
C SER A 80 -34.70 20.01 -5.94
N ALA A 81 -33.46 20.26 -5.50
CA ALA A 81 -32.29 20.18 -6.38
C ALA A 81 -32.02 18.73 -6.81
N ASP A 82 -32.09 17.77 -5.88
CA ASP A 82 -31.95 16.35 -6.19
C ASP A 82 -33.03 15.85 -7.17
N GLU A 83 -34.29 16.26 -6.98
CA GLU A 83 -35.38 15.89 -7.89
C GLU A 83 -35.14 16.41 -9.31
N GLU A 84 -34.62 17.64 -9.44
CA GLU A 84 -34.24 18.20 -10.73
C GLU A 84 -33.06 17.44 -11.36
N ILE A 85 -32.05 17.06 -10.57
CA ILE A 85 -30.92 16.22 -11.04
C ILE A 85 -31.45 14.85 -11.52
N ILE A 86 -32.30 14.18 -10.74
CA ILE A 86 -32.88 12.88 -11.10
C ILE A 86 -33.75 12.99 -12.35
N ARG A 87 -34.49 14.09 -12.50
CA ARG A 87 -35.30 14.37 -13.70
C ARG A 87 -34.40 14.54 -14.93
N ARG A 88 -33.28 15.25 -14.82
CA ARG A 88 -32.30 15.43 -15.91
C ARG A 88 -31.51 14.17 -16.24
N ALA A 89 -31.33 13.29 -15.26
CA ALA A 89 -30.78 11.96 -15.48
C ALA A 89 -31.69 11.07 -16.36
N GLN A 90 -32.96 11.45 -16.58
CA GLN A 90 -33.90 10.72 -17.43
C GLN A 90 -34.00 9.23 -17.08
N ASN A 91 -33.61 8.33 -17.99
CA ASN A 91 -33.54 6.89 -17.77
C ASN A 91 -32.11 6.37 -17.58
N ALA A 92 -31.12 7.26 -17.48
CA ALA A 92 -29.74 6.85 -17.27
C ALA A 92 -29.58 6.15 -15.91
N PRO A 93 -28.69 5.14 -15.82
CA PRO A 93 -28.39 4.46 -14.58
C PRO A 93 -27.78 5.42 -13.54
N LEU A 94 -28.28 5.38 -12.30
CA LEU A 94 -27.97 6.33 -11.25
C LEU A 94 -26.79 5.86 -10.38
N VAL A 95 -25.99 6.81 -9.92
CA VAL A 95 -25.02 6.60 -8.83
C VAL A 95 -25.64 7.08 -7.53
N ILE A 96 -25.91 6.17 -6.60
CA ILE A 96 -26.44 6.47 -5.27
C ILE A 96 -25.33 6.25 -4.25
N ASP A 97 -24.52 7.29 -4.02
CA ASP A 97 -23.39 7.23 -3.08
C ASP A 97 -23.62 8.10 -1.85
N LEU A 98 -24.04 7.45 -0.75
CA LEU A 98 -24.30 8.09 0.54
C LEU A 98 -23.12 7.96 1.51
N LEU A 99 -21.97 7.45 1.05
CA LEU A 99 -20.73 7.40 1.83
C LEU A 99 -19.86 8.65 1.61
N ARG A 100 -20.29 9.57 0.74
CA ARG A 100 -19.64 10.86 0.51
C ARG A 100 -20.26 11.97 1.39
N PRO A 101 -19.52 13.03 1.69
CA PRO A 101 -20.10 14.25 2.25
C PRO A 101 -21.22 14.77 1.34
N PRO A 102 -22.31 15.34 1.92
CA PRO A 102 -22.48 15.70 3.33
C PRO A 102 -23.03 14.57 4.22
N TYR A 103 -23.45 13.44 3.65
CA TYR A 103 -24.18 12.41 4.42
C TYR A 103 -23.30 11.60 5.35
N TYR A 104 -22.04 11.43 4.95
CA TYR A 104 -21.03 10.76 5.74
C TYR A 104 -19.81 11.67 5.87
N GLN A 105 -19.55 12.13 7.09
CA GLN A 105 -18.28 12.73 7.47
C GLN A 105 -17.61 11.73 8.40
N ALA A 106 -16.43 11.25 7.99
CA ALA A 106 -15.56 10.44 8.82
C ALA A 106 -14.96 11.31 9.94
N MET A 107 -15.77 11.71 10.93
CA MET A 107 -15.22 12.38 12.12
C MET A 107 -14.72 11.30 13.11
N PRO A 108 -13.50 11.42 13.64
CA PRO A 108 -12.78 10.30 14.27
C PRO A 108 -13.31 9.82 15.63
N VAL A 109 -14.31 10.46 16.24
CA VAL A 109 -14.65 10.16 17.65
C VAL A 109 -16.13 9.88 17.90
N ILE A 110 -17.06 10.39 17.07
CA ILE A 110 -18.49 10.11 17.22
C ILE A 110 -19.14 10.14 15.84
N PHE A 111 -19.60 8.99 15.34
CA PHE A 111 -20.42 8.91 14.13
C PHE A 111 -21.78 9.56 14.38
N ARG A 112 -21.84 10.89 14.27
CA ARG A 112 -23.12 11.61 14.20
C ARG A 112 -23.64 11.49 12.79
N SER A 113 -24.28 10.35 12.50
CA SER A 113 -25.07 10.21 11.29
C SER A 113 -26.15 11.29 11.29
N GLN A 114 -26.15 12.15 10.27
CA GLN A 114 -27.27 13.06 10.09
C GLN A 114 -28.51 12.21 9.77
N PRO A 115 -29.61 12.37 10.52
CA PRO A 115 -30.81 11.60 10.26
C PRO A 115 -31.31 11.93 8.86
N LEU A 116 -31.30 10.92 7.98
CA LEU A 116 -31.87 11.06 6.64
C LEU A 116 -33.39 11.22 6.75
N SER A 117 -33.91 12.27 6.11
CA SER A 117 -35.35 12.54 6.14
C SER A 117 -36.13 11.40 5.45
N LYS A 118 -37.34 11.10 5.94
CA LYS A 118 -38.21 10.05 5.38
C LYS A 118 -38.48 10.25 3.88
N SER A 119 -38.61 11.49 3.42
CA SER A 119 -38.84 11.80 2.00
C SER A 119 -37.61 11.55 1.13
N PHE A 120 -36.40 11.91 1.61
CA PHE A 120 -35.15 11.58 0.92
C PHE A 120 -34.97 10.07 0.76
N LEU A 121 -35.19 9.38 1.87
CA LEU A 121 -35.25 7.94 1.97
C LEU A 121 -36.25 7.33 0.97
N GLN A 122 -37.47 7.83 0.89
CA GLN A 122 -38.47 7.36 -0.07
C GLN A 122 -38.02 7.57 -1.54
N ARG A 123 -37.38 8.70 -1.84
CA ARG A 123 -36.84 8.98 -3.18
C ARG A 123 -35.76 8.00 -3.59
N ILE A 124 -34.85 7.64 -2.68
CA ILE A 124 -33.86 6.58 -2.94
C ILE A 124 -34.59 5.28 -3.28
N GLY A 125 -35.52 4.87 -2.42
CA GLY A 125 -36.31 3.65 -2.62
C GLY A 125 -37.03 3.59 -3.97
N ASN A 126 -37.56 4.72 -4.45
CA ASN A 126 -38.24 4.82 -5.75
C ASN A 126 -37.31 4.70 -6.96
N ASN A 127 -36.03 5.01 -6.80
CA ASN A 127 -35.05 5.05 -7.89
C ASN A 127 -34.03 3.89 -7.84
N LEU A 128 -34.13 3.00 -6.85
CA LEU A 128 -33.22 1.87 -6.65
C LEU A 128 -33.09 0.94 -7.87
N SER A 129 -34.16 0.69 -8.63
CA SER A 129 -34.12 -0.17 -9.83
C SER A 129 -33.28 0.41 -10.98
N ARG A 130 -33.01 1.73 -10.95
CA ARG A 130 -32.13 2.42 -11.89
C ARG A 130 -30.70 2.51 -11.39
N ALA A 131 -30.40 2.04 -10.18
CA ALA A 131 -29.08 2.21 -9.59
C ALA A 131 -28.04 1.35 -10.32
N GLN A 132 -26.97 1.99 -10.76
CA GLN A 132 -25.74 1.34 -11.22
C GLN A 132 -24.74 1.16 -10.09
N THR A 133 -24.72 2.12 -9.16
CA THR A 133 -23.86 2.10 -7.97
C THR A 133 -24.71 2.39 -6.75
N ILE A 134 -24.55 1.58 -5.71
CA ILE A 134 -25.17 1.79 -4.39
C ILE A 134 -24.07 1.77 -3.35
N CYS A 135 -23.89 2.88 -2.63
CA CYS A 135 -23.00 2.97 -1.47
C CYS A 135 -23.80 3.44 -0.26
N PHE A 136 -24.01 2.58 0.73
CA PHE A 136 -24.85 2.85 1.90
C PHE A 136 -24.05 2.91 3.21
N PRO A 137 -24.19 4.00 4.00
CA PRO A 137 -23.63 4.12 5.34
C PRO A 137 -24.40 3.26 6.36
N PRO A 138 -23.82 3.00 7.56
CA PRO A 138 -24.43 2.20 8.64
C PRO A 138 -25.90 2.47 8.96
N ILE A 139 -26.35 3.73 8.85
CA ILE A 139 -27.71 4.15 9.21
C ILE A 139 -28.78 3.74 8.19
N VAL A 140 -28.39 3.47 6.94
CA VAL A 140 -29.35 3.16 5.86
C VAL A 140 -29.79 1.69 5.87
N PRO A 141 -28.90 0.68 5.96
CA PRO A 141 -29.25 -0.72 5.78
C PRO A 141 -30.51 -1.14 6.51
N SER A 142 -30.60 -0.92 7.83
CA SER A 142 -31.69 -1.45 8.66
C SER A 142 -33.12 -1.16 8.14
N LYS A 143 -33.36 0.00 7.53
CA LYS A 143 -34.66 0.38 6.96
C LYS A 143 -34.87 -0.08 5.52
N TYR A 144 -33.77 -0.33 4.78
CA TYR A 144 -33.79 -0.65 3.35
C TYR A 144 -33.53 -2.12 3.04
N LEU A 145 -33.13 -2.94 4.02
CA LEU A 145 -32.85 -4.36 3.80
C LEU A 145 -34.02 -5.06 3.08
N THR A 146 -35.25 -4.75 3.47
CA THR A 146 -36.44 -5.33 2.83
C THR A 146 -36.63 -4.85 1.40
N THR A 147 -36.23 -3.62 1.07
CA THR A 147 -36.32 -3.10 -0.30
C THR A 147 -35.22 -3.68 -1.19
N LEU A 148 -34.03 -3.92 -0.65
CA LEU A 148 -32.93 -4.62 -1.33
C LEU A 148 -33.30 -6.07 -1.70
N ALA A 149 -34.08 -6.73 -0.85
CA ALA A 149 -34.53 -8.11 -1.12
C ALA A 149 -35.68 -8.20 -2.14
N ASN A 150 -36.47 -7.14 -2.32
CA ASN A 150 -37.76 -7.19 -3.03
C ASN A 150 -37.77 -6.51 -4.41
N LYS A 151 -36.63 -6.00 -4.90
CA LYS A 151 -36.54 -5.30 -6.18
C LYS A 151 -35.39 -5.85 -7.01
N ASP A 152 -35.59 -5.97 -8.32
CA ASP A 152 -34.50 -6.30 -9.23
C ASP A 152 -33.63 -5.08 -9.51
N TYR A 153 -32.35 -5.34 -9.75
CA TYR A 153 -31.29 -4.36 -9.97
C TYR A 153 -30.60 -4.60 -11.33
N PRO A 154 -31.30 -4.39 -12.45
CA PRO A 154 -30.80 -4.76 -13.78
C PRO A 154 -29.54 -4.00 -14.20
N PHE A 155 -29.28 -2.83 -13.62
CA PHE A 155 -28.12 -1.99 -13.96
C PHE A 155 -27.01 -2.00 -12.92
N LEU A 156 -27.21 -2.63 -11.75
CA LEU A 156 -26.29 -2.55 -10.62
C LEU A 156 -24.98 -3.25 -10.94
N ARG A 157 -23.89 -2.50 -10.89
CA ARG A 157 -22.51 -2.96 -11.11
C ARG A 157 -21.67 -2.92 -9.84
N THR A 158 -21.92 -1.94 -8.98
CA THR A 158 -21.14 -1.71 -7.76
C THR A 158 -22.05 -1.60 -6.55
N LEU A 159 -21.81 -2.44 -5.55
CA LEU A 159 -22.52 -2.43 -4.28
C LEU A 159 -21.54 -2.29 -3.12
N LYS A 160 -21.69 -1.25 -2.32
CA LYS A 160 -20.93 -1.02 -1.09
C LYS A 160 -21.87 -0.83 0.08
N ILE A 161 -21.85 -1.74 1.03
CA ILE A 161 -22.70 -1.66 2.21
C ILE A 161 -21.82 -1.64 3.46
N VAL A 162 -22.08 -0.67 4.32
CA VAL A 162 -21.50 -0.59 5.66
C VAL A 162 -22.62 -0.79 6.65
N SER A 163 -22.48 -1.75 7.56
CA SER A 163 -23.39 -1.97 8.68
C SER A 163 -22.80 -1.44 9.97
N ASP A 164 -23.66 -0.88 10.81
CA ASP A 164 -23.32 -0.62 12.20
C ASP A 164 -23.20 -1.94 12.97
N ARG A 165 -22.32 -1.98 13.97
CA ARG A 165 -22.19 -3.10 14.91
C ARG A 165 -22.81 -2.81 16.27
N ASP A 166 -23.31 -1.61 16.50
CA ASP A 166 -23.57 -1.08 17.84
C ASP A 166 -24.38 -1.98 18.78
N HIS A 167 -25.21 -2.94 18.30
CA HIS A 167 -26.07 -3.73 19.19
C HIS A 167 -26.16 -5.25 18.93
N ALA A 168 -25.55 -5.80 17.87
CA ALA A 168 -25.72 -7.22 17.54
C ALA A 168 -24.37 -7.95 17.46
N HIS A 169 -24.23 -9.04 18.23
CA HIS A 169 -23.05 -9.91 18.19
C HIS A 169 -22.87 -10.65 16.86
N SER A 170 -23.88 -10.61 15.97
CA SER A 170 -23.85 -11.19 14.64
C SER A 170 -23.77 -10.11 13.56
N PRO A 171 -23.07 -10.38 12.44
CA PRO A 171 -23.10 -9.50 11.28
C PRO A 171 -24.52 -9.36 10.74
N THR A 172 -24.83 -8.20 10.17
CA THR A 172 -26.12 -8.00 9.51
C THR A 172 -26.18 -8.82 8.23
N HIS A 173 -27.18 -9.69 8.10
CA HIS A 173 -27.45 -10.44 6.88
C HIS A 173 -28.39 -9.64 5.98
N ILE A 174 -28.02 -9.50 4.71
CA ILE A 174 -28.72 -8.69 3.71
C ILE A 174 -29.01 -9.59 2.51
N SER A 175 -30.26 -9.70 2.10
CA SER A 175 -30.58 -10.38 0.83
C SER A 175 -30.66 -9.34 -0.28
N LEU A 176 -29.95 -9.58 -1.37
CA LEU A 176 -30.05 -8.80 -2.60
C LEU A 176 -30.81 -9.62 -3.64
N ALA A 177 -31.84 -9.03 -4.24
CA ALA A 177 -32.54 -9.63 -5.38
C ALA A 177 -31.66 -9.67 -6.64
N SER A 178 -32.25 -9.98 -7.81
CA SER A 178 -31.50 -10.20 -9.04
C SER A 178 -30.66 -8.98 -9.45
N ALA A 179 -29.33 -9.15 -9.54
CA ALA A 179 -28.38 -8.12 -9.95
C ALA A 179 -27.39 -8.70 -10.98
N PRO A 180 -27.85 -8.96 -12.23
CA PRO A 180 -27.09 -9.73 -13.21
C PRO A 180 -25.83 -9.02 -13.76
N LEU A 181 -25.65 -7.74 -13.46
CA LEU A 181 -24.49 -6.96 -13.89
C LEU A 181 -23.52 -6.64 -12.72
N LEU A 182 -23.75 -7.22 -11.55
CA LEU A 182 -22.97 -6.92 -10.35
C LEU A 182 -21.53 -7.44 -10.50
N ARG A 183 -20.56 -6.53 -10.45
CA ARG A 183 -19.13 -6.84 -10.64
C ARG A 183 -18.28 -6.53 -9.43
N HIS A 184 -18.65 -5.51 -8.65
CA HIS A 184 -17.87 -5.05 -7.51
C HIS A 184 -18.75 -5.05 -6.27
N MET A 185 -18.31 -5.74 -5.22
CA MET A 185 -19.00 -5.77 -3.95
C MET A 185 -18.05 -5.45 -2.80
N THR A 186 -18.42 -4.48 -1.98
CA THR A 186 -17.75 -4.18 -0.70
C THR A 186 -18.74 -4.37 0.45
N MET A 187 -18.39 -5.22 1.39
CA MET A 187 -19.18 -5.49 2.60
C MET A 187 -18.36 -5.09 3.83
N ASN A 188 -18.89 -4.19 4.64
CA ASN A 188 -18.29 -3.83 5.93
C ASN A 188 -19.28 -4.18 7.05
N ASN A 189 -18.89 -5.13 7.90
CA ASN A 189 -19.68 -5.66 9.02
C ASN A 189 -21.04 -6.25 8.64
N CYS A 190 -21.21 -6.70 7.39
CA CYS A 190 -22.42 -7.37 6.91
C CYS A 190 -22.09 -8.54 5.96
N VAL A 191 -23.07 -9.40 5.73
CA VAL A 191 -23.02 -10.46 4.72
C VAL A 191 -24.18 -10.26 3.75
N VAL A 192 -23.88 -10.19 2.46
CA VAL A 192 -24.89 -10.02 1.41
C VAL A 192 -25.13 -11.36 0.71
N SER A 193 -26.35 -11.87 0.72
CA SER A 193 -26.76 -13.04 -0.06
C SER A 193 -27.20 -12.59 -1.44
N CYS A 194 -26.47 -12.98 -2.48
CA CYS A 194 -26.76 -12.64 -3.88
C CYS A 194 -26.21 -13.72 -4.84
N ASP A 195 -26.42 -13.54 -6.14
CA ASP A 195 -25.70 -14.31 -7.15
C ASP A 195 -24.27 -13.77 -7.32
N TYR A 196 -23.30 -14.54 -6.86
CA TYR A 196 -21.87 -14.22 -6.92
C TYR A 196 -21.22 -14.55 -8.27
N SER A 197 -21.95 -15.20 -9.19
CA SER A 197 -21.38 -15.72 -10.44
C SER A 197 -20.80 -14.64 -11.35
N THR A 198 -21.28 -13.40 -11.28
CA THR A 198 -20.83 -12.28 -12.11
C THR A 198 -19.78 -11.40 -11.44
N LEU A 199 -19.46 -11.69 -10.18
CA LEU A 199 -18.61 -10.85 -9.35
C LEU A 199 -17.14 -10.96 -9.76
N GLN A 200 -16.48 -9.80 -9.93
CA GLN A 200 -15.08 -9.66 -10.31
C GLN A 200 -14.22 -9.15 -9.15
N SER A 201 -14.78 -8.34 -8.26
CA SER A 201 -14.11 -7.81 -7.08
C SER A 201 -14.98 -7.97 -5.84
N LEU A 202 -14.41 -8.55 -4.79
CA LEU A 202 -15.05 -8.76 -3.50
C LEU A 202 -14.14 -8.23 -2.39
N ASN A 203 -14.60 -7.20 -1.69
CA ASN A 203 -13.93 -6.64 -0.52
C ASN A 203 -14.80 -6.86 0.72
N VAL A 204 -14.25 -7.56 1.70
CA VAL A 204 -14.94 -7.94 2.92
C VAL A 204 -14.15 -7.42 4.10
N ARG A 205 -14.82 -6.64 4.94
CA ARG A 205 -14.25 -6.03 6.13
C ARG A 205 -15.10 -6.35 7.35
N PHE A 206 -14.53 -7.04 8.33
CA PHE A 206 -15.21 -7.31 9.61
C PHE A 206 -14.39 -6.77 10.76
N GLN A 207 -14.72 -5.56 11.19
CA GLN A 207 -14.04 -4.85 12.26
C GLN A 207 -15.00 -4.52 13.39
N GLY A 208 -14.60 -4.81 14.62
CA GLY A 208 -15.31 -4.34 15.80
C GLY A 208 -15.00 -2.87 15.99
N HIS A 209 -15.96 -2.10 16.50
CA HIS A 209 -15.55 -0.96 17.32
C HIS A 209 -14.82 -1.54 18.52
N GLN A 210 -13.50 -1.39 18.54
CA GLN A 210 -12.76 -1.55 19.77
C GLN A 210 -13.13 -0.33 20.61
N ASP A 211 -14.23 -0.44 21.34
CA ASP A 211 -14.38 0.39 22.51
C ASP A 211 -13.24 -0.06 23.43
N ILE A 212 -12.13 0.70 23.44
CA ILE A 212 -10.82 0.34 24.02
C ILE A 212 -10.95 -0.15 25.47
N LEU A 213 -12.06 0.21 26.12
CA LEU A 213 -12.37 -0.05 27.50
C LEU A 213 -13.10 -1.38 27.75
N LEU A 214 -13.66 -2.03 26.72
CA LEU A 214 -14.42 -3.27 26.90
C LEU A 214 -13.61 -4.48 26.43
N PRO A 215 -13.53 -5.55 27.25
CA PRO A 215 -12.89 -6.79 26.82
C PRO A 215 -13.59 -7.31 25.55
N PRO A 216 -12.86 -7.97 24.64
CA PRO A 216 -13.40 -8.46 23.38
C PRO A 216 -14.61 -9.36 23.66
N GLY A 217 -15.80 -8.86 23.35
CA GLY A 217 -17.03 -9.63 23.49
C GLY A 217 -17.00 -10.85 22.56
N PRO A 218 -17.83 -11.89 22.82
CA PRO A 218 -17.86 -13.14 22.06
C PRO A 218 -18.39 -13.01 20.62
N GLY A 219 -18.50 -11.79 20.07
CA GLY A 219 -19.03 -11.48 18.73
C GLY A 219 -18.06 -11.81 17.60
N VAL A 220 -17.55 -13.05 17.60
CA VAL A 220 -16.68 -13.59 16.56
C VAL A 220 -17.55 -13.96 15.36
N PHE A 221 -17.16 -13.51 14.18
CA PHE A 221 -17.82 -13.85 12.92
C PHE A 221 -17.44 -15.27 12.49
N ASP A 222 -18.46 -16.12 12.30
CA ASP A 222 -18.29 -17.40 11.62
C ASP A 222 -18.05 -17.16 10.12
N GLY A 223 -16.79 -17.28 9.70
CA GLY A 223 -16.41 -17.08 8.31
C GLY A 223 -16.97 -18.12 7.35
N ARG A 224 -17.68 -19.17 7.79
CA ARG A 224 -18.27 -20.18 6.89
C ARG A 224 -19.19 -19.57 5.84
N ALA A 225 -20.06 -18.64 6.23
CA ALA A 225 -20.97 -17.98 5.28
C ALA A 225 -20.20 -17.17 4.21
N LEU A 226 -19.08 -16.56 4.62
CA LEU A 226 -18.18 -15.86 3.70
C LEU A 226 -17.50 -16.85 2.74
N LEU A 227 -16.95 -17.96 3.25
CA LEU A 227 -16.29 -18.97 2.41
C LEU A 227 -17.25 -19.57 1.37
N GLU A 228 -18.49 -19.83 1.75
CA GLU A 228 -19.52 -20.29 0.82
C GLU A 228 -19.80 -19.24 -0.27
N SER A 229 -19.84 -17.96 0.10
CA SER A 229 -20.01 -16.84 -0.84
C SER A 229 -18.84 -16.72 -1.82
N VAL A 230 -17.60 -16.81 -1.31
CA VAL A 230 -16.37 -16.80 -2.14
C VAL A 230 -16.34 -18.01 -3.08
N ARG A 231 -16.78 -19.19 -2.64
CA ARG A 231 -16.85 -20.40 -3.48
C ARG A 231 -17.77 -20.23 -4.69
N LEU A 232 -18.83 -19.44 -4.56
CA LEU A 232 -19.77 -19.15 -5.66
C LEU A 232 -19.23 -18.09 -6.64
N ALA A 233 -18.20 -17.34 -6.26
CA ALA A 233 -17.62 -16.26 -7.06
C ALA A 233 -16.53 -16.77 -8.03
N THR A 234 -16.90 -17.59 -9.01
CA THR A 234 -15.94 -18.23 -9.93
C THR A 234 -15.22 -17.27 -10.89
N ASN A 235 -15.78 -16.07 -11.11
CA ASN A 235 -15.20 -15.01 -11.95
C ASN A 235 -14.37 -13.98 -11.16
N LEU A 236 -14.11 -14.26 -9.88
CA LEU A 236 -13.45 -13.32 -8.99
C LEU A 236 -11.99 -13.11 -9.39
N ARG A 237 -11.64 -11.86 -9.64
CA ARG A 237 -10.29 -11.38 -9.97
C ARG A 237 -9.60 -10.75 -8.78
N GLN A 238 -10.36 -10.11 -7.90
CA GLN A 238 -9.84 -9.41 -6.74
C GLN A 238 -10.60 -9.84 -5.49
N LEU A 239 -9.88 -10.33 -4.50
CA LEU A 239 -10.42 -10.71 -3.20
C LEU A 239 -9.66 -9.98 -2.11
N THR A 240 -10.37 -9.16 -1.34
CA THR A 240 -9.86 -8.53 -0.12
C THR A 240 -10.67 -9.01 1.07
N ILE A 241 -10.01 -9.58 2.07
CA ILE A 241 -10.63 -9.99 3.34
C ILE A 241 -9.83 -9.35 4.46
N THR A 242 -10.44 -8.43 5.21
CA THR A 242 -9.77 -7.67 6.28
C THR A 242 -10.59 -7.62 7.57
N GLY A 243 -9.92 -7.56 8.71
CA GLY A 243 -10.54 -7.42 10.02
C GLY A 243 -10.16 -8.53 11.00
N PHE A 244 -10.40 -8.28 12.29
CA PHE A 244 -9.91 -9.13 13.39
C PHE A 244 -10.97 -10.06 13.99
N LEU A 245 -12.18 -10.04 13.45
CA LEU A 245 -13.31 -10.75 14.04
C LEU A 245 -13.53 -12.13 13.44
N PHE A 246 -12.65 -12.58 12.55
CA PHE A 246 -12.75 -13.91 11.96
C PHE A 246 -12.23 -14.97 12.94
N LYS A 247 -12.97 -16.07 13.05
CA LYS A 247 -12.48 -17.32 13.65
C LYS A 247 -11.80 -18.18 12.59
N GLY A 248 -10.91 -19.10 12.99
CA GLY A 248 -10.55 -20.23 12.13
C GLY A 248 -11.79 -20.97 11.63
N VAL A 249 -11.82 -21.30 10.34
CA VAL A 249 -12.98 -21.93 9.67
C VAL A 249 -12.55 -23.15 8.89
N VAL A 250 -13.17 -24.29 9.16
CA VAL A 250 -13.02 -25.48 8.31
C VAL A 250 -13.97 -25.35 7.13
N ALA A 251 -13.41 -25.14 5.93
CA ALA A 251 -14.18 -25.15 4.70
C ALA A 251 -14.68 -26.58 4.41
N PRO A 252 -15.96 -26.76 4.01
CA PRO A 252 -16.49 -28.08 3.71
C PRO A 252 -15.90 -28.67 2.42
N ALA A 253 -15.39 -27.83 1.52
CA ALA A 253 -14.76 -28.23 0.27
C ALA A 253 -13.69 -27.21 -0.15
N PRO A 254 -12.67 -27.61 -0.94
CA PRO A 254 -11.71 -26.69 -1.53
C PRO A 254 -12.38 -25.62 -2.39
N ILE A 255 -11.92 -24.38 -2.27
CA ILE A 255 -12.40 -23.20 -2.99
C ILE A 255 -11.46 -22.94 -4.15
N SER A 256 -11.94 -23.08 -5.39
CA SER A 256 -11.13 -22.81 -6.59
C SER A 256 -11.43 -21.41 -7.13
N LEU A 257 -10.42 -20.55 -7.23
CA LEU A 257 -10.53 -19.19 -7.78
C LEU A 257 -9.59 -19.01 -8.97
N PRO A 258 -9.89 -19.63 -10.13
CA PRO A 258 -8.96 -19.71 -11.26
C PRO A 258 -8.65 -18.36 -11.93
N GLN A 259 -9.52 -17.35 -11.75
CA GLN A 259 -9.37 -16.01 -12.34
C GLN A 259 -8.74 -15.00 -11.37
N LEU A 260 -8.33 -15.43 -10.18
CA LEU A 260 -7.83 -14.53 -9.15
C LEU A 260 -6.48 -13.92 -9.55
N VAL A 261 -6.44 -12.59 -9.61
CA VAL A 261 -5.27 -11.78 -9.92
C VAL A 261 -4.71 -11.17 -8.63
N ASP A 262 -5.59 -10.68 -7.75
CA ASP A 262 -5.21 -10.00 -6.51
C ASP A 262 -5.87 -10.67 -5.30
N LEU A 263 -5.06 -11.09 -4.34
CA LEU A 263 -5.51 -11.61 -3.06
C LEU A 263 -4.91 -10.78 -1.93
N HIS A 264 -5.76 -10.15 -1.14
CA HIS A 264 -5.37 -9.39 0.05
C HIS A 264 -6.08 -9.94 1.27
N ILE A 265 -5.32 -10.43 2.24
CA ILE A 265 -5.83 -10.98 3.50
C ILE A 265 -5.22 -10.19 4.66
N GLY A 266 -6.04 -9.68 5.56
CA GLY A 266 -5.61 -8.97 6.77
C GLY A 266 -6.44 -9.43 7.95
N ALA A 267 -6.08 -10.52 8.59
CA ALA A 267 -6.92 -11.22 9.57
C ALA A 267 -6.09 -11.94 10.65
N PRO A 268 -6.72 -12.49 11.70
CA PRO A 268 -6.02 -13.30 12.69
C PRO A 268 -5.36 -14.53 12.06
N TYR A 269 -4.25 -14.99 12.64
CA TYR A 269 -3.49 -16.16 12.17
C TYR A 269 -4.38 -17.37 11.88
N ASP A 270 -5.21 -17.79 12.83
CA ASP A 270 -6.05 -19.00 12.69
C ASP A 270 -6.96 -18.95 11.46
N PHE A 271 -7.52 -17.78 11.16
CA PHE A 271 -8.35 -17.60 9.97
C PHE A 271 -7.50 -17.61 8.71
N CYS A 272 -6.35 -16.94 8.70
CA CYS A 272 -5.44 -16.92 7.54
C CYS A 272 -4.99 -18.33 7.18
N ALA A 273 -4.56 -19.12 8.18
CA ALA A 273 -4.12 -20.50 8.01
C ALA A 273 -5.25 -21.38 7.47
N SER A 274 -6.44 -21.31 8.10
CA SER A 274 -7.59 -22.11 7.67
C SER A 274 -8.07 -21.73 6.26
N LEU A 275 -8.08 -20.43 5.93
CA LEU A 275 -8.43 -19.95 4.60
C LEU A 275 -7.41 -20.41 3.56
N TRP A 276 -6.12 -20.37 3.89
CA TRP A 276 -5.04 -20.81 3.00
C TRP A 276 -5.17 -22.29 2.63
N ASP A 277 -5.49 -23.15 3.59
CA ASP A 277 -5.73 -24.57 3.34
C ASP A 277 -7.01 -24.83 2.53
N ALA A 278 -7.99 -23.93 2.65
CA ALA A 278 -9.26 -24.03 1.94
C ALA A 278 -9.20 -23.53 0.49
N ILE A 279 -8.27 -22.64 0.14
CA ILE A 279 -8.27 -21.92 -1.14
C ILE A 279 -7.20 -22.44 -2.11
N SER A 280 -7.59 -22.65 -3.35
CA SER A 280 -6.68 -22.94 -4.46
C SER A 280 -6.48 -21.67 -5.28
N ILE A 281 -5.26 -21.17 -5.28
CA ILE A 281 -4.91 -19.88 -5.89
C ILE A 281 -4.04 -20.11 -7.14
N PRO A 282 -4.22 -19.33 -8.22
CA PRO A 282 -3.31 -19.32 -9.36
C PRO A 282 -1.86 -18.93 -8.95
N PRO A 283 -0.83 -19.45 -9.62
CA PRO A 283 0.57 -19.08 -9.34
C PRO A 283 0.95 -17.67 -9.81
N THR A 284 0.11 -17.05 -10.64
CA THR A 284 0.27 -15.67 -11.13
C THR A 284 -0.39 -14.63 -10.23
N VAL A 285 -1.00 -15.05 -9.11
CA VAL A 285 -1.67 -14.14 -8.17
C VAL A 285 -0.67 -13.16 -7.55
N ARG A 286 -1.10 -11.93 -7.29
CA ARG A 286 -0.41 -11.00 -6.38
C ARG A 286 -1.02 -11.15 -5.00
N LEU A 287 -0.19 -11.55 -4.05
CA LEU A 287 -0.62 -11.86 -2.69
C LEU A 287 -0.10 -10.82 -1.69
N ALA A 288 -1.03 -10.26 -0.93
CA ALA A 288 -0.76 -9.43 0.24
C ALA A 288 -1.41 -10.07 1.47
N MET A 289 -0.62 -10.38 2.50
CA MET A 289 -1.10 -11.05 3.71
C MET A 289 -0.57 -10.36 4.96
N TYR A 290 -1.45 -9.76 5.76
CA TYR A 290 -1.14 -9.07 7.02
C TYR A 290 -1.74 -9.85 8.18
N VAL A 291 -0.95 -10.74 8.76
CA VAL A 291 -1.38 -11.59 9.86
C VAL A 291 -1.32 -10.80 11.17
N ASP A 292 -2.44 -10.78 11.88
CA ASP A 292 -2.59 -10.10 13.18
C ASP A 292 -2.36 -8.56 13.13
N ASP A 293 -2.50 -7.90 11.97
CA ASP A 293 -2.14 -6.47 11.84
C ASP A 293 -3.16 -5.50 12.47
N CYS A 294 -4.43 -5.91 12.61
CA CYS A 294 -5.47 -5.08 13.24
C CYS A 294 -5.40 -5.06 14.77
N ILE A 295 -4.33 -5.59 15.34
CA ILE A 295 -4.18 -5.90 16.77
C ILE A 295 -3.23 -4.89 17.46
N ARG A 296 -2.63 -3.96 16.70
CA ARG A 296 -1.47 -3.17 17.15
C ARG A 296 -1.69 -2.29 18.39
N GLU A 297 -2.92 -1.89 18.70
CA GLU A 297 -3.17 -0.90 19.75
C GLU A 297 -3.34 -1.47 21.16
N SER A 298 -3.62 -2.77 21.30
CA SER A 298 -3.76 -3.36 22.63
C SER A 298 -2.40 -3.87 23.15
N TRP A 299 -1.95 -3.35 24.27
CA TRP A 299 -0.73 -3.81 24.95
C TRP A 299 -0.91 -5.19 25.61
N LEU A 300 -2.11 -5.76 25.56
CA LEU A 300 -2.52 -6.90 26.37
C LEU A 300 -2.38 -8.27 25.69
N PHE A 301 -1.62 -8.38 24.60
CA PHE A 301 -1.51 -9.67 23.91
C PHE A 301 -0.68 -10.68 24.71
N PRO A 302 -1.16 -11.94 24.77
CA PRO A 302 -0.36 -13.02 25.32
C PRO A 302 0.93 -13.15 24.50
N ARG A 303 2.05 -13.35 25.21
CA ARG A 303 3.32 -13.68 24.56
C ARG A 303 3.14 -15.00 23.81
N LEU A 304 3.56 -15.04 22.55
CA LEU A 304 3.60 -16.28 21.80
C LEU A 304 4.65 -17.21 22.38
N THR A 305 4.33 -18.49 22.44
CA THR A 305 5.28 -19.56 22.71
C THR A 305 6.20 -19.78 21.50
N ASP A 306 7.38 -20.36 21.73
CA ASP A 306 8.30 -20.72 20.63
C ASP A 306 7.62 -21.63 19.58
N ALA A 307 6.72 -22.51 20.02
CA ALA A 307 5.98 -23.40 19.14
C ALA A 307 5.03 -22.63 18.20
N GLU A 308 4.29 -21.64 18.71
CA GLU A 308 3.40 -20.78 17.91
C GLU A 308 4.19 -19.91 16.94
N VAL A 309 5.35 -19.37 17.37
CA VAL A 309 6.26 -18.64 16.47
C VAL A 309 6.72 -19.54 15.32
N GLN A 310 7.17 -20.75 15.63
CA GLN A 310 7.61 -21.71 14.61
C GLN A 310 6.48 -22.13 13.68
N GLU A 311 5.26 -22.28 14.19
CA GLU A 311 4.08 -22.57 13.37
C GLU A 311 3.80 -21.46 12.36
N ARG A 312 3.85 -20.20 12.82
CA ARG A 312 3.66 -19.01 11.97
C ARG A 312 4.77 -18.86 10.93
N VAL A 313 6.02 -19.12 11.30
CA VAL A 313 7.14 -19.14 10.35
C VAL A 313 6.93 -20.22 9.29
N ARG A 314 6.51 -21.43 9.67
CA ARG A 314 6.16 -22.50 8.72
C ARG A 314 5.01 -22.10 7.80
N PHE A 315 3.99 -21.43 8.33
CA PHE A 315 2.87 -20.93 7.54
C PHE A 315 3.33 -19.92 6.49
N MET A 316 4.18 -18.95 6.84
CA MET A 316 4.74 -18.01 5.85
C MET A 316 5.57 -18.71 4.77
N GLY A 317 6.33 -19.75 5.15
CA GLY A 317 7.01 -20.60 4.17
C GLY A 317 6.03 -21.31 3.24
N ALA A 318 4.97 -21.90 3.77
CA ALA A 318 3.92 -22.51 2.96
C ALA A 318 3.29 -21.50 1.98
N VAL A 319 3.10 -20.25 2.42
CA VAL A 319 2.64 -19.15 1.57
C VAL A 319 3.66 -18.81 0.47
N ALA A 320 4.95 -18.70 0.81
CA ALA A 320 6.01 -18.44 -0.17
C ALA A 320 6.16 -19.59 -1.19
N HIS A 321 5.99 -20.84 -0.75
CA HIS A 321 6.07 -22.02 -1.62
C HIS A 321 5.01 -22.04 -2.73
N GLN A 322 3.92 -21.28 -2.62
CA GLN A 322 2.98 -21.10 -3.73
C GLN A 322 3.64 -20.51 -4.99
N PHE A 323 4.68 -19.70 -4.81
CA PHE A 323 5.45 -19.05 -5.88
C PHE A 323 6.64 -19.90 -6.36
N ALA A 324 6.75 -21.13 -5.87
CA ALA A 324 7.71 -22.14 -6.32
C ALA A 324 7.35 -22.79 -7.66
N ARG A 325 6.06 -22.69 -8.04
CA ARG A 325 5.51 -23.50 -9.11
C ARG A 325 6.16 -23.14 -10.45
N PRO A 326 6.35 -24.11 -11.37
CA PRO A 326 7.04 -23.86 -12.63
C PRO A 326 6.41 -22.76 -13.51
N ASP A 327 5.12 -22.50 -13.32
CA ASP A 327 4.30 -21.50 -14.01
C ASP A 327 4.21 -20.16 -13.25
N ALA A 328 4.77 -20.06 -12.05
CA ALA A 328 4.86 -18.81 -11.31
C ALA A 328 5.91 -17.87 -11.90
N HIS A 329 5.71 -16.56 -11.72
CA HIS A 329 6.72 -15.57 -12.05
C HIS A 329 7.97 -15.82 -11.21
N ARG A 330 9.15 -15.82 -11.84
CA ARG A 330 10.41 -16.02 -11.13
C ARG A 330 10.80 -14.74 -10.40
N PRO A 331 10.90 -14.75 -9.06
CA PRO A 331 11.31 -13.57 -8.33
C PRO A 331 12.71 -13.12 -8.67
N ASN A 332 12.91 -11.83 -8.84
CA ASN A 332 14.22 -11.20 -8.99
C ASN A 332 14.57 -10.29 -7.81
N GLY A 333 13.68 -10.20 -6.82
CA GLY A 333 13.91 -9.39 -5.64
C GLY A 333 13.25 -9.92 -4.39
N ILE A 334 13.96 -9.77 -3.28
CA ILE A 334 13.50 -10.11 -1.94
C ILE A 334 13.82 -8.94 -1.04
N ARG A 335 12.85 -8.52 -0.23
CA ARG A 335 13.04 -7.58 0.87
C ARG A 335 12.57 -8.23 2.16
N LEU A 336 13.41 -8.19 3.18
CA LEU A 336 13.06 -8.58 4.54
C LEU A 336 13.13 -7.37 5.46
N ASP A 337 12.02 -7.05 6.10
CA ASP A 337 11.99 -6.14 7.25
C ASP A 337 12.08 -6.97 8.53
N CYS A 338 13.23 -6.92 9.20
CA CYS A 338 13.47 -7.71 10.41
C CYS A 338 12.70 -7.15 11.62
N GLN A 339 12.35 -5.87 11.63
CA GLN A 339 11.59 -5.28 12.74
C GLN A 339 10.12 -5.69 12.66
N THR A 340 9.54 -5.70 11.45
CA THR A 340 8.10 -5.98 11.26
C THR A 340 7.79 -7.41 10.82
N THR A 341 8.81 -8.28 10.80
CA THR A 341 8.78 -9.63 10.22
C THR A 341 8.00 -9.66 8.91
N ARG A 342 8.39 -8.77 7.99
CA ARG A 342 7.74 -8.61 6.70
C ARG A 342 8.63 -9.16 5.61
N LEU A 343 8.11 -10.16 4.90
CA LEU A 343 8.69 -10.70 3.69
C LEU A 343 8.00 -10.08 2.49
N PHE A 344 8.81 -9.52 1.60
CA PHE A 344 8.33 -8.91 0.37
C PHE A 344 9.12 -9.48 -0.82
N VAL A 345 8.42 -9.93 -1.85
CA VAL A 345 9.02 -10.58 -3.03
C VAL A 345 8.56 -9.86 -4.28
N THR A 346 9.51 -9.53 -5.14
CA THR A 346 9.29 -8.81 -6.39
C THR A 346 9.71 -9.61 -7.61
N VAL A 347 9.12 -9.23 -8.73
CA VAL A 347 9.43 -9.71 -10.07
C VAL A 347 9.74 -8.50 -10.95
N GLU A 348 10.49 -8.72 -12.03
CA GLU A 348 10.70 -7.68 -13.04
C GLU A 348 9.38 -7.35 -13.72
N ASP A 349 9.00 -6.08 -13.70
CA ASP A 349 7.80 -5.57 -14.37
C ASP A 349 8.11 -4.19 -14.96
N LYS A 350 8.50 -4.18 -16.24
CA LYS A 350 9.04 -2.98 -16.90
C LYS A 350 7.99 -1.87 -16.95
N GLY A 351 8.37 -0.69 -16.47
CA GLY A 351 7.49 0.47 -16.35
C GLY A 351 6.69 0.52 -15.05
N ALA A 352 6.72 -0.53 -14.22
CA ALA A 352 6.10 -0.49 -12.90
C ALA A 352 6.85 0.50 -11.99
N ILE A 353 6.09 1.30 -11.23
CA ILE A 353 6.64 2.26 -10.27
C ILE A 353 6.11 1.93 -8.88
N MET A 354 7.02 1.51 -8.00
CA MET A 354 6.74 1.17 -6.61
C MET A 354 7.10 2.35 -5.72
N ARG A 355 6.22 3.34 -5.63
CA ARG A 355 6.46 4.59 -4.88
C ARG A 355 6.89 4.39 -3.41
N LYS A 356 6.48 3.28 -2.79
CA LYS A 356 6.78 2.96 -1.39
C LYS A 356 8.13 2.28 -1.20
N LEU A 357 8.73 1.76 -2.25
CA LEU A 357 10.03 1.11 -2.21
C LEU A 357 11.12 2.06 -2.69
N ARG A 358 12.34 1.83 -2.21
CA ARG A 358 13.50 2.62 -2.58
C ARG A 358 14.26 1.93 -3.70
N ASP A 359 15.12 2.68 -4.38
CA ASP A 359 16.03 2.13 -5.36
C ASP A 359 16.83 0.97 -4.73
N PRO A 360 16.97 -0.17 -5.44
CA PRO A 360 16.63 -0.38 -6.85
C PRO A 360 15.18 -0.85 -7.13
N PHE A 361 14.35 -1.04 -6.10
CA PHE A 361 12.98 -1.56 -6.25
C PHE A 361 11.94 -0.52 -6.65
N SER A 362 12.29 0.76 -6.71
CA SER A 362 11.31 1.83 -6.98
C SER A 362 10.77 1.81 -8.43
N LYS A 363 11.51 1.22 -9.36
CA LYS A 363 11.21 1.17 -10.80
C LYS A 363 11.43 -0.23 -11.36
N ASP A 364 10.66 -0.56 -12.38
CA ASP A 364 10.74 -1.82 -13.15
C ASP A 364 10.56 -3.09 -12.31
N HIS A 365 9.95 -2.97 -11.13
CA HIS A 365 9.66 -4.08 -10.24
C HIS A 365 8.18 -4.04 -9.85
N GLY A 366 7.50 -5.16 -10.04
CA GLY A 366 6.18 -5.44 -9.51
C GLY A 366 6.30 -6.36 -8.29
N PHE A 367 5.34 -6.30 -7.37
CA PHE A 367 5.31 -7.26 -6.27
C PHE A 367 4.41 -8.45 -6.58
N VAL A 368 4.81 -9.62 -6.09
CA VAL A 368 4.02 -10.85 -6.16
C VAL A 368 3.62 -11.35 -4.78
N LEU A 369 4.43 -11.06 -3.75
CA LEU A 369 4.18 -11.48 -2.38
C LEU A 369 4.54 -10.37 -1.39
N ASP A 370 3.63 -10.05 -0.48
CA ASP A 370 3.83 -9.16 0.66
C ASP A 370 3.21 -9.80 1.91
N VAL A 371 4.01 -10.50 2.72
CA VAL A 371 3.54 -11.14 3.95
C VAL A 371 4.13 -10.43 5.16
N ARG A 372 3.29 -10.09 6.13
CA ARG A 372 3.68 -9.41 7.38
C ARG A 372 3.05 -10.09 8.57
N MET A 373 3.78 -10.13 9.69
CA MET A 373 3.27 -10.66 10.97
C MET A 373 3.54 -9.69 12.13
N ALA A 374 2.51 -8.93 12.54
CA ALA A 374 2.68 -7.85 13.50
C ALA A 374 3.07 -8.29 14.93
N GLN A 375 2.72 -9.50 15.35
CA GLN A 375 3.00 -10.00 16.70
C GLN A 375 4.45 -10.48 16.89
N LEU A 376 5.17 -10.79 15.80
CA LEU A 376 6.57 -11.24 15.87
C LEU A 376 7.54 -10.09 16.17
N ASP A 377 7.13 -8.85 15.90
CA ASP A 377 7.89 -7.61 16.13
C ASP A 377 8.34 -7.43 17.59
N ARG A 378 7.59 -8.02 18.53
CA ARG A 378 7.80 -7.85 19.98
C ARG A 378 8.66 -8.96 20.60
N LEU A 379 9.12 -9.93 19.82
CA LEU A 379 9.82 -11.13 20.30
C LEU A 379 11.33 -11.09 20.08
N LEU A 380 11.92 -9.89 20.05
CA LEU A 380 13.36 -9.69 19.81
C LEU A 380 14.28 -10.46 20.80
N ASP A 381 13.75 -10.91 21.94
CA ASP A 381 14.48 -11.67 22.96
C ASP A 381 14.35 -13.20 22.82
N MET A 382 13.57 -13.71 21.86
CA MET A 382 13.34 -15.15 21.71
C MET A 382 14.39 -15.82 20.84
N THR A 383 14.69 -17.08 21.15
CA THR A 383 15.70 -17.93 20.47
C THR A 383 15.44 -18.14 18.98
N VAL A 384 14.18 -17.99 18.57
CA VAL A 384 13.75 -18.13 17.19
C VAL A 384 13.83 -16.76 16.53
N ALA A 385 14.96 -16.46 15.88
CA ALA A 385 15.12 -15.31 15.00
C ALA A 385 14.16 -15.41 13.81
N ALA A 386 12.85 -15.16 14.02
CA ALA A 386 11.79 -15.48 13.07
C ALA A 386 12.02 -14.89 11.66
N PRO A 387 12.45 -13.62 11.50
CA PRO A 387 12.81 -13.09 10.19
C PRO A 387 13.91 -13.89 9.48
N LEU A 388 14.90 -14.38 10.22
CA LEU A 388 16.00 -15.20 9.69
C LEU A 388 15.56 -16.63 9.37
N ALA A 389 14.66 -17.20 10.16
CA ALA A 389 14.07 -18.50 9.86
C ALA A 389 13.24 -18.48 8.57
N LEU A 390 12.58 -17.36 8.27
CA LEU A 390 11.89 -17.16 6.98
C LEU A 390 12.87 -17.13 5.81
N LEU A 391 13.99 -16.41 5.94
CA LEU A 391 15.04 -16.40 4.92
C LEU A 391 15.62 -17.79 4.64
N GLU A 392 15.73 -18.65 5.65
CA GLU A 392 16.20 -20.01 5.44
C GLU A 392 15.23 -20.83 4.57
N GLN A 393 13.92 -20.56 4.69
CA GLN A 393 12.89 -21.30 3.97
C GLN A 393 12.73 -20.85 2.51
N ILE A 394 12.88 -19.56 2.23
CA ILE A 394 12.57 -18.99 0.91
C ILE A 394 13.39 -19.65 -0.21
N PRO A 395 14.73 -19.74 -0.18
CA PRO A 395 15.49 -20.32 -1.29
C PRO A 395 15.26 -21.81 -1.46
N ARG A 396 14.85 -22.52 -0.39
CA ARG A 396 14.48 -23.94 -0.46
C ARG A 396 13.14 -24.14 -1.13
N GLN A 397 12.26 -23.15 -1.03
CA GLN A 397 10.89 -23.24 -1.49
C GLN A 397 10.67 -22.52 -2.81
N VAL A 398 11.37 -21.44 -3.11
CA VAL A 398 11.11 -20.55 -4.23
C VAL A 398 12.27 -20.56 -5.22
N SER A 399 11.97 -20.78 -6.50
CA SER A 399 12.96 -20.71 -7.57
C SER A 399 13.27 -19.25 -7.90
N LEU A 400 14.40 -18.76 -7.42
CA LEU A 400 14.82 -17.38 -7.62
C LEU A 400 15.49 -17.19 -8.99
N SER A 401 15.27 -16.05 -9.65
CA SER A 401 15.93 -15.69 -10.90
C SER A 401 17.21 -14.90 -10.65
N TYR A 402 18.26 -15.20 -11.41
CA TYR A 402 19.47 -14.39 -11.41
C TYR A 402 19.35 -13.26 -12.44
N PRO A 403 19.75 -12.01 -12.10
CA PRO A 403 20.30 -11.55 -10.82
C PRO A 403 19.22 -11.26 -9.76
N ILE A 404 19.51 -11.58 -8.49
CA ILE A 404 18.63 -11.24 -7.36
C ILE A 404 19.09 -9.94 -6.70
N THR A 405 18.13 -9.06 -6.44
CA THR A 405 18.29 -7.97 -5.47
C THR A 405 17.75 -8.41 -4.11
N PHE A 406 18.57 -8.29 -3.06
CA PHE A 406 18.19 -8.62 -1.70
C PHE A 406 18.28 -7.38 -0.80
N GLU A 407 17.16 -6.91 -0.25
CA GLU A 407 17.10 -5.80 0.70
C GLU A 407 16.88 -6.32 2.12
N LEU A 408 17.77 -5.92 3.03
CA LEU A 408 17.58 -6.09 4.46
C LEU A 408 17.26 -4.73 5.08
N PHE A 409 16.15 -4.68 5.79
CA PHE A 409 15.63 -3.46 6.41
C PHE A 409 15.48 -3.66 7.92
N LYS A 410 15.93 -2.67 8.69
CA LYS A 410 15.84 -2.58 10.16
C LYS A 410 16.42 -3.80 10.86
N LEU A 411 17.71 -4.02 10.61
CA LEU A 411 18.45 -5.19 11.09
C LEU A 411 18.25 -5.41 12.62
N GLY A 412 17.81 -6.62 12.97
CA GLY A 412 17.79 -7.10 14.34
C GLY A 412 19.21 -7.39 14.87
N ARG A 413 19.33 -7.69 16.17
CA ARG A 413 20.59 -8.16 16.77
C ARG A 413 20.63 -9.68 16.67
N TYR A 414 21.34 -10.20 15.67
CA TYR A 414 21.51 -11.64 15.47
C TYR A 414 23.00 -11.98 15.44
N SER A 415 23.36 -13.15 15.96
CA SER A 415 24.74 -13.62 15.91
C SER A 415 25.18 -13.98 14.49
N THR A 416 26.49 -13.98 14.25
CA THR A 416 27.11 -14.42 12.99
C THR A 416 26.65 -15.82 12.56
N ALA A 417 26.43 -16.73 13.53
CA ALA A 417 25.96 -18.08 13.26
C ALA A 417 24.52 -18.08 12.67
N HIS A 418 23.62 -17.26 13.23
CA HIS A 418 22.24 -17.16 12.71
C HIS A 418 22.23 -16.55 11.30
N TRP A 419 22.96 -15.46 11.09
CA TRP A 419 23.09 -14.87 9.76
C TRP A 419 23.65 -15.86 8.75
N ARG A 420 24.72 -16.59 9.11
CA ARG A 420 25.34 -17.59 8.23
C ARG A 420 24.35 -18.69 7.84
N GLN A 421 23.64 -19.25 8.82
CA GLN A 421 22.66 -20.31 8.57
C GLN A 421 21.54 -19.85 7.62
N SER A 422 21.05 -18.62 7.79
CA SER A 422 19.91 -18.11 7.02
C SER A 422 20.28 -17.62 5.61
N LEU A 423 21.52 -17.17 5.40
CA LEU A 423 21.96 -16.62 4.11
C LEU A 423 22.65 -17.64 3.21
N ILE A 424 22.97 -18.84 3.72
CA ILE A 424 23.78 -19.84 2.98
C ILE A 424 23.16 -20.30 1.66
N HIS A 425 21.83 -20.23 1.53
CA HIS A 425 21.11 -20.68 0.33
C HIS A 425 20.83 -19.57 -0.70
N LEU A 426 21.31 -18.35 -0.45
CA LEU A 426 21.06 -17.18 -1.31
C LEU A 426 22.24 -16.91 -2.26
N ASP A 427 22.73 -17.94 -2.94
CA ASP A 427 23.94 -17.87 -3.78
C ASP A 427 23.84 -16.89 -4.97
N SER A 428 22.61 -16.64 -5.41
CA SER A 428 22.24 -15.86 -6.59
C SER A 428 22.06 -14.36 -6.32
N VAL A 429 22.30 -13.92 -5.08
CA VAL A 429 22.27 -12.49 -4.72
C VAL A 429 23.40 -11.74 -5.43
N HIS A 430 23.00 -10.80 -6.29
CA HIS A 430 23.88 -9.94 -7.04
C HIS A 430 23.95 -8.54 -6.43
N THR A 431 22.82 -8.03 -5.94
CA THR A 431 22.69 -6.69 -5.35
C THR A 431 22.20 -6.83 -3.92
N LEU A 432 22.96 -6.33 -2.95
CA LEU A 432 22.56 -6.26 -1.54
C LEU A 432 22.19 -4.83 -1.18
N VAL A 433 21.01 -4.61 -0.62
CA VAL A 433 20.53 -3.31 -0.15
C VAL A 433 20.44 -3.36 1.37
N LEU A 434 21.04 -2.38 2.05
CA LEU A 434 21.09 -2.27 3.49
C LEU A 434 20.60 -0.88 3.91
N ASP A 435 19.83 -0.78 4.99
CA ASP A 435 19.33 0.51 5.49
C ASP A 435 20.18 1.11 6.61
N GLU A 436 21.15 0.35 7.11
CA GLU A 436 22.11 0.75 8.15
C GLU A 436 23.53 0.78 7.58
N PHE A 437 24.27 1.86 7.86
CA PHE A 437 25.71 1.96 7.58
C PHE A 437 26.47 2.57 8.78
N PRO A 438 27.63 2.03 9.18
CA PRO A 438 28.20 0.77 8.69
C PRO A 438 27.26 -0.43 8.98
N PRO A 439 27.31 -1.50 8.18
CA PRO A 439 26.55 -2.70 8.51
C PRO A 439 27.02 -3.25 9.86
N ARG A 440 26.12 -3.95 10.56
CA ARG A 440 26.45 -4.61 11.81
C ARG A 440 27.57 -5.64 11.61
N ASP A 441 28.48 -5.68 12.58
CA ASP A 441 29.67 -6.54 12.51
C ASP A 441 29.28 -8.01 12.34
N GLU A 442 28.25 -8.51 13.02
CA GLU A 442 27.83 -9.91 12.93
C GLU A 442 27.33 -10.30 11.54
N LEU A 443 26.57 -9.41 10.90
CA LEU A 443 26.11 -9.58 9.51
C LEU A 443 27.29 -9.47 8.55
N TRP A 444 28.16 -8.48 8.76
CA TRP A 444 29.26 -8.21 7.86
C TRP A 444 30.33 -9.31 7.90
N ASP A 445 30.66 -9.81 9.09
CA ASP A 445 31.56 -10.95 9.29
C ASP A 445 30.97 -12.24 8.69
N THR A 446 29.64 -12.34 8.59
CA THR A 446 29.00 -13.44 7.87
C THR A 446 29.22 -13.36 6.36
N ILE A 447 29.07 -12.17 5.77
CA ILE A 447 29.21 -11.94 4.32
C ILE A 447 30.68 -11.92 3.89
N CYS A 448 31.56 -11.43 4.76
CA CYS A 448 32.99 -11.29 4.54
C CYS A 448 33.78 -11.99 5.66
N PRO A 449 33.67 -13.33 5.76
CA PRO A 449 34.32 -14.07 6.82
C PRO A 449 35.84 -13.88 6.77
N ASN A 450 36.46 -13.98 7.94
CA ASN A 450 37.91 -14.11 8.02
C ASN A 450 38.37 -15.29 7.15
N PRO A 451 39.59 -15.22 6.57
CA PRO A 451 40.09 -16.28 5.70
C PRO A 451 39.87 -17.64 6.37
N PRO A 452 39.31 -18.60 5.61
CA PRO A 452 38.77 -19.84 6.15
C PRO A 452 39.83 -20.54 7.00
N SER A 453 39.60 -20.62 8.31
CA SER A 453 40.41 -21.47 9.17
C SER A 453 40.13 -22.96 8.89
N ALA A 454 39.00 -23.26 8.23
CA ALA A 454 38.59 -24.61 7.83
C ALA A 454 38.12 -24.65 6.37
N PRO A 455 38.42 -25.71 5.62
CA PRO A 455 38.06 -25.86 4.19
C PRO A 455 36.55 -25.98 3.91
N THR A 456 35.69 -25.98 4.93
CA THR A 456 34.22 -26.14 4.80
C THR A 456 33.44 -24.83 4.90
N ASP A 457 34.11 -23.67 5.04
CA ASP A 457 33.41 -22.40 5.11
C ASP A 457 32.78 -22.04 3.75
N VAL A 458 31.46 -22.17 3.67
CA VAL A 458 30.67 -21.76 2.50
C VAL A 458 30.66 -20.25 2.40
N VAL A 459 31.06 -19.73 1.24
CA VAL A 459 31.02 -18.30 0.94
C VAL A 459 29.56 -17.84 0.81
N ILE A 460 29.18 -16.82 1.58
CA ILE A 460 27.87 -16.19 1.48
C ILE A 460 27.87 -15.20 0.30
N PHE A 461 26.81 -15.26 -0.51
CA PHE A 461 26.58 -14.44 -1.71
C PHE A 461 27.74 -14.43 -2.71
N PRO A 462 28.24 -15.58 -3.23
CA PRO A 462 29.40 -15.60 -4.14
C PRO A 462 29.24 -14.69 -5.37
N GLN A 463 28.01 -14.39 -5.79
CA GLN A 463 27.71 -13.51 -6.92
C GLN A 463 27.51 -12.02 -6.58
N LEU A 464 27.68 -11.61 -5.32
CA LEU A 464 27.48 -10.22 -4.90
C LEU A 464 28.43 -9.28 -5.66
N LYS A 465 27.87 -8.35 -6.45
CA LYS A 465 28.62 -7.34 -7.21
C LYS A 465 28.33 -5.92 -6.74
N THR A 466 27.14 -5.67 -6.19
CA THR A 466 26.71 -4.32 -5.84
C THR A 466 26.16 -4.28 -4.42
N ILE A 467 26.58 -3.28 -3.64
CA ILE A 467 26.00 -2.98 -2.33
C ILE A 467 25.39 -1.58 -2.38
N HIS A 468 24.12 -1.47 -1.98
CA HIS A 468 23.38 -0.22 -1.87
C HIS A 468 23.10 0.09 -0.39
N PHE A 469 23.34 1.33 0.03
CA PHE A 469 22.96 1.82 1.35
C PHE A 469 21.77 2.78 1.22
N ALA A 470 20.58 2.27 1.55
CA ALA A 470 19.29 2.96 1.46
C ALA A 470 18.91 3.58 2.81
N VAL A 471 19.40 4.79 3.09
CA VAL A 471 19.17 5.53 4.35
C VAL A 471 17.71 5.47 4.76
N GLY A 472 17.39 4.79 5.87
CA GLY A 472 16.11 4.97 6.55
C GLY A 472 15.81 6.46 6.71
N ARG A 473 14.69 6.98 6.19
CA ARG A 473 14.11 8.18 6.82
C ARG A 473 14.12 7.88 8.30
N SER A 474 14.93 8.60 9.08
CA SER A 474 14.86 8.50 10.53
C SER A 474 13.38 8.59 10.86
N PRO A 475 12.80 7.66 11.64
CA PRO A 475 11.50 7.94 12.21
C PRO A 475 11.68 9.30 12.87
N GLN A 476 11.04 10.34 12.31
CA GLN A 476 11.04 11.64 12.95
C GLN A 476 10.50 11.34 14.35
N SER A 477 11.30 11.63 15.37
CA SER A 477 10.96 11.35 16.74
C SER A 477 9.58 11.95 17.01
N ASN A 478 8.56 11.11 17.20
CA ASN A 478 7.20 11.52 17.55
C ASN A 478 7.12 12.17 18.95
N ASP A 479 8.24 12.50 19.58
CA ASP A 479 8.35 13.09 20.92
C ASP A 479 7.80 14.53 21.03
N ARG A 480 7.26 15.12 19.95
CA ARG A 480 6.68 16.48 19.99
C ARG A 480 5.15 16.56 20.00
N ALA A 481 4.43 15.45 19.95
CA ALA A 481 2.96 15.44 19.88
C ALA A 481 2.29 15.14 21.24
N MET A 482 2.58 15.94 22.28
CA MET A 482 1.77 15.88 23.53
C MET A 482 1.40 17.22 24.16
N PHE A 483 1.93 18.36 23.72
CA PHE A 483 1.53 19.66 24.29
C PHE A 483 1.59 20.80 23.25
N ALA A 484 0.49 21.04 22.55
CA ALA A 484 0.21 22.34 21.91
C ALA A 484 -1.30 22.54 21.78
N THR A 485 -1.83 23.44 22.61
CA THR A 485 -3.19 23.99 22.53
C THR A 485 -3.26 25.13 21.52
N GLU A 486 -4.28 25.08 20.67
CA GLU A 486 -5.03 26.16 20.00
C GLU A 486 -4.39 27.56 19.89
N ASN A 487 -4.08 27.96 18.64
CA ASN A 487 -4.52 29.20 17.96
C ASN A 487 -3.49 29.62 16.89
N ASP A 488 -3.80 29.42 15.61
CA ASP A 488 -4.00 30.49 14.63
C ASP A 488 -4.21 29.90 13.23
N SER A 489 -5.14 30.51 12.51
CA SER A 489 -5.62 30.14 11.17
C SER A 489 -4.80 30.79 10.05
N ASP A 490 -4.88 30.14 8.88
CA ASP A 490 -4.56 30.64 7.53
C ASP A 490 -3.11 30.46 7.02
N GLN A 491 -2.84 29.29 6.43
CA GLN A 491 -2.07 29.15 5.17
C GLN A 491 -2.17 27.72 4.63
N GLU A 492 -2.97 27.53 3.56
CA GLU A 492 -3.09 26.28 2.81
C GLU A 492 -2.00 26.26 1.70
N ASP A 493 -0.99 25.40 1.86
CA ASP A 493 -0.16 24.85 0.78
C ASP A 493 0.12 23.37 1.11
N ALA A 494 -0.68 22.48 0.52
CA ALA A 494 -0.66 21.05 0.80
C ALA A 494 0.40 20.34 -0.06
N MET A 495 1.53 20.02 0.56
CA MET A 495 2.45 18.98 0.10
C MET A 495 1.91 17.58 0.42
N PRO A 496 2.18 16.53 -0.39
CA PRO A 496 1.69 15.19 -0.13
C PRO A 496 2.46 14.56 1.05
N GLU A 497 1.78 14.50 2.19
CA GLU A 497 2.26 13.86 3.40
C GLU A 497 2.49 12.35 3.23
N LEU A 498 3.51 11.87 3.92
CA LEU A 498 3.82 10.47 4.08
C LEU A 498 2.81 9.85 5.06
N GLU A 499 1.84 9.09 4.58
CA GLU A 499 1.02 8.24 5.47
C GLU A 499 1.84 7.03 5.95
N SER A 500 2.62 7.24 7.00
CA SER A 500 2.66 6.30 8.12
C SER A 500 1.65 6.80 9.15
N VAL A 501 0.45 6.23 9.18
CA VAL A 501 -0.50 6.45 10.28
C VAL A 501 0.05 5.75 11.52
N THR A 502 0.83 6.51 12.30
CA THR A 502 1.11 6.30 13.72
C THR A 502 0.90 7.63 14.40
N GLY A 503 -0.36 7.94 14.73
CA GLY A 503 -0.79 9.19 15.37
C GLY A 503 -2.31 9.27 15.56
N ILE A 504 -2.83 8.58 16.58
CA ILE A 504 -4.06 8.87 17.36
C ILE A 504 -5.44 8.96 16.66
N THR A 505 -5.57 8.95 15.33
CA THR A 505 -6.90 8.84 14.69
C THR A 505 -6.85 7.96 13.45
N ASP A 506 -7.26 6.69 13.58
CA ASP A 506 -7.65 5.86 12.44
C ASP A 506 -8.90 6.47 11.78
N GLU A 507 -8.70 7.37 10.82
CA GLU A 507 -9.77 8.09 10.15
C GLU A 507 -10.59 7.17 9.24
N MET A 508 -11.91 7.15 9.40
CA MET A 508 -12.83 6.37 8.55
C MET A 508 -12.76 6.74 7.04
N GLY A 509 -12.10 7.84 6.67
CA GLY A 509 -11.74 8.16 5.27
C GLY A 509 -10.84 7.09 4.63
N ASP A 510 -9.89 6.56 5.40
CA ASP A 510 -9.03 5.43 5.04
C ASP A 510 -9.80 4.12 4.85
N PHE A 511 -10.99 4.03 5.47
CA PHE A 511 -11.83 2.84 5.46
C PHE A 511 -12.65 2.74 4.18
N LEU A 512 -12.87 3.87 3.50
CA LEU A 512 -13.63 3.94 2.26
C LEU A 512 -12.76 3.82 1.00
N GLN A 513 -11.45 4.11 1.09
CA GLN A 513 -10.49 4.12 -0.03
C GLN A 513 -9.80 2.77 -0.31
N GLY A 514 -10.33 1.64 0.18
CA GLY A 514 -9.69 0.33 0.02
C GLY A 514 -9.34 -0.05 -1.42
N GLU A 515 -10.16 0.36 -2.40
CA GLU A 515 -9.95 0.12 -3.83
C GLU A 515 -8.86 1.05 -4.42
N ASP A 516 -8.89 2.35 -4.08
CA ASP A 516 -7.87 3.33 -4.50
C ASP A 516 -6.50 3.07 -3.85
N ARG A 517 -6.48 2.61 -2.59
CA ARG A 517 -5.27 2.15 -1.90
C ARG A 517 -4.70 0.89 -2.53
N MET A 518 -5.53 -0.01 -3.04
CA MET A 518 -5.05 -1.12 -3.85
C MET A 518 -4.40 -0.58 -5.12
N HIS A 519 -5.05 0.30 -5.89
CA HIS A 519 -4.43 0.90 -7.08
C HIS A 519 -3.12 1.65 -6.80
N ALA A 520 -3.05 2.47 -5.75
CA ALA A 520 -1.84 3.17 -5.31
C ALA A 520 -0.75 2.22 -4.75
N ARG A 521 -1.14 1.10 -4.13
CA ARG A 521 -0.20 0.07 -3.59
C ARG A 521 0.29 -0.88 -4.67
N PHE A 522 -0.52 -1.17 -5.68
CA PHE A 522 -0.21 -1.99 -6.86
C PHE A 522 0.42 -1.17 -8.01
N GLY A 523 0.70 0.12 -7.80
CA GLY A 523 1.48 0.94 -8.73
C GLY A 523 0.75 1.41 -9.98
N TYR A 524 -0.59 1.39 -9.99
CA TYR A 524 -1.38 1.87 -11.13
C TYR A 524 -1.77 3.34 -10.95
N GLU A 525 -1.01 4.27 -11.54
CA GLU A 525 -1.51 5.63 -11.81
C GLU A 525 -1.03 6.18 -13.16
N SER A 526 -1.96 6.84 -13.85
CA SER A 526 -1.79 7.67 -15.04
C SER A 526 -1.08 8.98 -14.70
N GLY A 527 -0.07 9.37 -15.49
CA GLY A 527 0.79 10.51 -15.18
C GLY A 527 0.16 11.91 -15.32
N GLY A 528 0.76 12.89 -14.62
CA GLY A 528 0.83 14.29 -15.07
C GLY A 528 0.73 15.39 -13.99
N GLY A 529 1.73 16.32 -14.01
CA GLY A 529 1.75 17.70 -13.45
C GLY A 529 2.26 17.84 -12.01
N GLY A 530 3.38 18.52 -11.65
CA GLY A 530 3.96 19.79 -12.12
C GLY A 530 3.12 20.96 -11.61
N GLY A 531 3.50 21.90 -10.75
CA GLY A 531 4.76 22.42 -10.19
C GLY A 531 4.50 23.92 -9.92
N ASN A 532 4.81 24.49 -8.75
CA ASN A 532 4.89 25.95 -8.55
C ASN A 532 5.61 26.34 -7.25
N ASP A 533 6.37 27.44 -7.31
CA ASP A 533 7.37 27.89 -6.34
C ASP A 533 6.87 28.98 -5.36
N GLY A 534 7.46 28.99 -4.15
CA GLY A 534 7.39 30.07 -3.18
C GLY A 534 8.64 30.11 -2.28
N ASN A 535 9.47 31.14 -2.45
CA ASN A 535 10.75 31.38 -1.77
C ASN A 535 10.57 31.99 -0.37
N VAL A 536 11.29 31.50 0.65
CA VAL A 536 11.60 32.24 1.89
C VAL A 536 13.03 31.92 2.37
N GLU A 537 13.89 32.94 2.42
CA GLU A 537 15.22 32.90 3.01
C GLU A 537 15.15 32.84 4.55
N VAL A 538 15.98 32.00 5.19
CA VAL A 538 16.21 32.03 6.65
C VAL A 538 17.72 32.14 6.90
N GLY A 539 18.08 33.13 7.70
CA GLY A 539 19.45 33.55 7.97
C GLY A 539 20.21 32.70 8.98
N ASP A 540 21.52 32.69 8.79
CA ASP A 540 22.56 32.21 9.70
C ASP A 540 22.63 33.05 10.98
N ASN A 541 22.79 32.37 12.13
CA ASN A 541 23.85 32.60 13.12
C ASN A 541 23.52 31.95 14.46
N ALA A 542 24.26 30.90 14.83
CA ALA A 542 24.51 30.55 16.22
C ALA A 542 25.82 29.75 16.33
N GLU A 543 26.88 30.40 16.83
CA GLU A 543 28.10 29.74 17.28
C GLU A 543 27.85 28.91 18.55
N PRO A 544 28.45 27.71 18.71
CA PRO A 544 28.39 26.98 19.96
C PRO A 544 29.54 27.37 20.90
N GLY A 545 29.15 27.70 22.13
CA GLY A 545 30.04 28.10 23.21
C GLY A 545 31.03 27.02 23.65
N VAL A 546 32.26 27.48 23.90
CA VAL A 546 33.39 26.74 24.45
C VAL A 546 33.17 26.49 25.94
N LEU A 547 33.18 25.23 26.36
CA LEU A 547 33.27 24.83 27.77
C LEU A 547 34.67 24.25 28.03
N ASP A 548 35.49 25.05 28.73
CA ASP A 548 36.78 24.64 29.28
C ASP A 548 36.59 23.60 30.39
N SER A 549 37.34 22.50 30.29
CA SER A 549 37.60 21.63 31.43
C SER A 549 39.06 21.15 31.40
N HIS A 550 39.81 21.65 32.38
CA HIS A 550 41.17 21.22 32.68
C HIS A 550 41.16 19.83 33.33
N GLY A 551 41.70 18.85 32.62
CA GLY A 551 42.05 17.53 33.15
C GLY A 551 43.31 17.01 32.47
N THR A 552 44.48 17.34 33.03
CA THR A 552 45.78 16.85 32.57
C THR A 552 46.00 15.42 33.06
N GLY A 553 45.52 14.44 32.30
CA GLY A 553 45.88 13.03 32.38
C GLY A 553 46.42 12.57 31.04
N SER A 554 47.71 12.29 30.96
CA SER A 554 48.43 11.87 29.75
C SER A 554 48.16 10.40 29.43
N ASP A 555 46.93 10.07 29.03
CA ASP A 555 46.64 8.85 28.29
C ASP A 555 46.75 9.18 26.81
N ALA A 556 47.72 8.56 26.12
CA ALA A 556 47.85 8.66 24.67
C ALA A 556 46.49 8.32 24.04
N PRO A 557 45.91 9.20 23.19
CA PRO A 557 44.58 8.98 22.65
C PRO A 557 44.61 7.67 21.87
N ALA A 558 43.93 6.64 22.40
CA ALA A 558 43.73 5.39 21.69
C ALA A 558 43.24 5.76 20.28
N SER A 559 44.03 5.37 19.27
CA SER A 559 43.77 5.72 17.88
C SER A 559 42.33 5.34 17.55
N ARG A 560 41.43 6.34 17.48
CA ARG A 560 40.02 6.12 17.18
C ARG A 560 39.96 5.51 15.79
N THR A 561 39.74 4.21 15.73
CA THR A 561 39.52 3.50 14.48
C THR A 561 38.24 4.04 13.85
N SER A 562 38.28 4.32 12.55
CA SER A 562 37.10 4.73 11.80
C SER A 562 35.94 3.74 12.03
N PRO A 563 34.69 4.19 12.20
CA PRO A 563 33.57 3.29 12.52
C PRO A 563 33.29 2.28 11.40
N TRP A 564 33.69 2.57 10.16
CA TRP A 564 33.56 1.68 9.00
C TRP A 564 34.79 0.78 8.74
N ARG A 565 35.74 0.70 9.69
CA ARG A 565 36.97 -0.08 9.47
C ARG A 565 36.66 -1.55 9.18
N ASN A 566 35.78 -2.19 9.97
CA ASN A 566 35.43 -3.59 9.74
C ASN A 566 34.78 -3.80 8.35
N PHE A 567 33.94 -2.85 7.93
CA PHE A 567 33.34 -2.85 6.60
C PHE A 567 34.40 -2.90 5.49
N VAL A 568 35.36 -1.98 5.50
CA VAL A 568 36.43 -1.87 4.49
C VAL A 568 37.36 -3.09 4.52
N GLU A 569 37.75 -3.56 5.71
CA GLU A 569 38.58 -4.78 5.83
C GLU A 569 37.85 -6.01 5.30
N GLY A 570 36.54 -6.14 5.53
CA GLY A 570 35.74 -7.22 4.96
C GLY A 570 35.67 -7.16 3.43
N LEU A 571 35.50 -5.97 2.84
CA LEU A 571 35.56 -5.79 1.38
C LEU A 571 36.92 -6.22 0.82
N LYS A 572 38.02 -5.85 1.50
CA LYS A 572 39.38 -6.24 1.12
C LYS A 572 39.57 -7.75 1.15
N ARG A 573 39.21 -8.41 2.26
CA ARG A 573 39.27 -9.89 2.41
C ARG A 573 38.50 -10.58 1.28
N ARG A 574 37.32 -10.05 0.95
CA ARG A 574 36.48 -10.59 -0.11
C ARG A 574 37.09 -10.41 -1.52
N ALA A 575 37.74 -9.27 -1.78
CA ALA A 575 38.47 -9.04 -3.00
C ALA A 575 39.68 -9.98 -3.15
N GLU A 576 40.42 -10.22 -2.06
CA GLU A 576 41.55 -11.18 -2.01
C GLU A 576 41.11 -12.61 -2.31
N GLN A 577 39.87 -12.98 -1.99
CA GLN A 577 39.25 -14.27 -2.34
C GLN A 577 38.71 -14.34 -3.78
N GLY A 578 38.90 -13.30 -4.60
CA GLY A 578 38.37 -13.24 -5.97
C GLY A 578 36.87 -12.94 -6.07
N LEU A 579 36.23 -12.54 -4.97
CA LEU A 579 34.79 -12.30 -4.85
C LEU A 579 34.45 -10.81 -4.69
N GLY A 580 35.35 -9.95 -5.18
CA GLY A 580 35.29 -8.50 -4.98
C GLY A 580 33.97 -7.88 -5.40
N VAL A 581 33.48 -6.96 -4.56
CA VAL A 581 32.35 -6.08 -4.86
C VAL A 581 32.81 -5.06 -5.89
N LYS A 582 32.02 -4.89 -6.96
CA LYS A 582 32.36 -3.98 -8.06
C LYS A 582 31.92 -2.55 -7.78
N ARG A 583 30.76 -2.41 -7.11
CA ARG A 583 30.10 -1.12 -6.91
C ARG A 583 29.52 -0.99 -5.50
N VAL A 584 29.77 0.14 -4.85
CA VAL A 584 29.08 0.57 -3.62
C VAL A 584 28.31 1.84 -3.92
N VAL A 585 27.02 1.87 -3.57
CA VAL A 585 26.11 2.98 -3.86
C VAL A 585 25.55 3.56 -2.57
N PHE A 586 25.67 4.87 -2.39
CA PHE A 586 25.06 5.60 -1.28
C PHE A 586 23.85 6.41 -1.77
N SER A 587 22.70 6.23 -1.12
CA SER A 587 21.51 7.04 -1.38
C SER A 587 21.73 8.51 -0.97
N PRO A 588 21.01 9.48 -1.58
CA PRO A 588 21.26 10.91 -1.38
C PRO A 588 21.20 11.37 0.07
N HIS A 589 20.33 10.74 0.88
CA HIS A 589 20.12 11.12 2.28
C HIS A 589 21.31 10.76 3.20
N TRP A 590 22.31 10.02 2.72
CA TRP A 590 23.44 9.57 3.54
C TRP A 590 24.39 10.73 3.87
N ARG A 591 24.41 11.79 3.04
CA ARG A 591 25.16 13.02 3.34
C ARG A 591 24.75 13.70 4.65
N MET A 592 23.51 13.50 5.10
CA MET A 592 23.02 14.19 6.28
C MET A 592 23.54 13.61 7.60
N SER A 593 24.02 12.36 7.62
CA SER A 593 24.49 11.70 8.84
C SER A 593 25.99 11.77 9.06
N LEU A 594 26.79 11.97 8.00
CA LEU A 594 28.24 12.07 8.06
C LEU A 594 28.69 13.44 7.54
N GLY A 595 29.45 14.18 8.33
CA GLY A 595 30.06 15.44 7.88
C GLY A 595 30.93 15.22 6.62
N GLU A 596 31.04 16.24 5.77
CA GLU A 596 31.68 16.15 4.45
C GLU A 596 33.10 15.56 4.50
N GLY A 597 33.91 15.96 5.49
CA GLY A 597 35.27 15.43 5.67
C GLY A 597 35.30 13.92 5.96
N LEU A 598 34.36 13.41 6.77
CA LEU A 598 34.24 11.97 7.04
C LEU A 598 33.73 11.22 5.80
N MET A 599 32.85 11.84 5.01
CA MET A 599 32.39 11.25 3.75
C MET A 599 33.52 11.10 2.73
N LEU A 600 34.37 12.11 2.59
CA LEU A 600 35.55 12.05 1.72
C LEU A 600 36.53 10.96 2.17
N LEU A 601 36.77 10.85 3.48
CA LEU A 601 37.60 9.80 4.05
C LEU A 601 37.01 8.41 3.78
N LEU A 602 35.72 8.22 4.07
CA LEU A 602 35.00 6.99 3.79
C LEU A 602 35.07 6.60 2.32
N LYS A 603 34.81 7.54 1.42
CA LYS A 603 34.86 7.31 -0.03
C LYS A 603 36.26 6.86 -0.45
N ARG A 604 37.31 7.53 0.03
CA ARG A 604 38.69 7.15 -0.25
C ARG A 604 39.01 5.74 0.24
N ASP A 605 38.60 5.41 1.47
CA ASP A 605 38.85 4.11 2.08
C ASP A 605 38.13 2.98 1.30
N ILE A 606 36.90 3.20 0.85
CA ILE A 606 36.16 2.23 0.02
C ILE A 606 36.77 2.15 -1.39
N GLN A 607 37.13 3.28 -2.02
CA GLN A 607 37.74 3.29 -3.37
C GLN A 607 39.09 2.57 -3.44
N ALA A 608 39.77 2.41 -2.30
CA ALA A 608 40.99 1.60 -2.24
C ALA A 608 40.74 0.09 -2.46
N VAL A 609 39.49 -0.37 -2.29
CA VAL A 609 39.11 -1.80 -2.36
C VAL A 609 37.99 -2.10 -3.35
N VAL A 610 37.16 -1.11 -3.70
CA VAL A 610 36.04 -1.23 -4.64
C VAL A 610 36.26 -0.30 -5.83
N PRO A 611 36.17 -0.79 -7.08
CA PRO A 611 36.41 0.02 -8.28
C PRO A 611 35.49 1.23 -8.42
N GLU A 612 34.22 1.10 -8.00
CA GLU A 612 33.23 2.14 -8.20
C GLU A 612 32.47 2.48 -6.92
N VAL A 613 32.52 3.75 -6.52
CA VAL A 613 31.73 4.30 -5.42
C VAL A 613 30.84 5.39 -5.95
N VAL A 614 29.53 5.11 -6.01
CA VAL A 614 28.51 5.98 -6.59
C VAL A 614 27.74 6.66 -5.48
N GLU A 615 27.55 7.97 -5.63
CA GLU A 615 26.66 8.75 -4.79
C GLU A 615 25.49 9.21 -5.65
N ILE A 616 24.29 8.72 -5.34
CA ILE A 616 23.10 9.14 -6.08
C ILE A 616 22.78 10.56 -5.64
N ARG A 617 22.75 11.49 -6.60
CA ARG A 617 22.26 12.85 -6.37
C ARG A 617 20.74 12.81 -6.36
N SER A 618 20.12 13.50 -5.42
CA SER A 618 18.67 13.68 -5.42
C SER A 618 18.29 14.50 -6.65
N SER A 619 17.58 13.91 -7.61
CA SER A 619 17.10 14.64 -8.79
C SER A 619 16.11 15.76 -8.43
N LEU A 620 15.58 15.75 -7.20
CA LEU A 620 14.76 16.85 -6.66
C LEU A 620 15.55 18.15 -6.43
N ALA A 621 16.88 18.10 -6.35
CA ALA A 621 17.70 19.30 -6.15
C ALA A 621 18.13 19.97 -7.47
N GLU A 622 17.96 19.32 -8.63
CA GLU A 622 18.34 19.89 -9.94
C GLU A 622 17.14 20.49 -10.69
N GLY A 623 15.94 20.46 -10.08
CA GLY A 623 14.74 21.16 -10.55
C GLY A 623 14.34 22.35 -9.67
N GLN A 624 15.22 22.81 -8.78
CA GLN A 624 15.09 24.02 -7.96
C GLN A 624 15.85 25.19 -8.58
#